data_AF-A0A966Q156-F1
#
_entry.id   AF-A0A966Q156-F1
#
_cell.length_a   1.000
_cell.length_b   1.000
_cell.length_c   1.000
_cell.angle_alpha   90.00
_cell.angle_beta   90.00
_cell.angle_gamma   90.00
#
_symmetry.space_group_name_H-M   'P 1'
#
loop_
_entity.id
_entity.type
_entity.pdbx_description
1 polymer ?
#
loop_
_entity_poly.entity_id
_entity_poly.type
_entity_poly.pdbx_seq_one_letter_code
_entity_poly.pdbx_strand_id
1 'polypeptide(L)'
;MKTSNKGVLSETIAQSYFAKDPDLLVFTPLCGVGPVDIVTYNIKTKEYNNYDVKTESFRLSNTKYGNKNKDRINRAPNKRQKHLDVKIVYVNKDGRITIK
;
A
#
# COMPACT_ATOMS: atom_id res chain seq x y z
N MET A 1 -8.63 12.10 12.94
CA MET A 1 -8.01 10.78 13.18
C MET A 1 -6.52 10.99 13.44
N LYS A 2 -5.94 10.44 14.52
CA LYS A 2 -4.48 10.49 14.73
C LYS A 2 -3.78 9.79 13.55
N THR A 3 -2.58 10.25 13.17
CA THR A 3 -1.86 9.78 11.98
C THR A 3 -1.64 8.26 11.96
N SER A 4 -1.35 7.66 13.12
CA SER A 4 -1.18 6.21 13.27
C SER A 4 -2.45 5.43 12.88
N ASN A 5 -3.63 5.87 13.35
CA ASN A 5 -4.90 5.23 13.02
C ASN A 5 -5.20 5.25 11.51
N LYS A 6 -4.68 6.24 10.76
CA LYS A 6 -4.86 6.35 9.30
C LYS A 6 -4.15 5.22 8.54
N GLY A 7 -2.94 4.89 8.96
CA GLY A 7 -2.16 3.79 8.39
C GLY A 7 -2.86 2.45 8.63
N VAL A 8 -3.17 2.16 9.89
CA VAL A 8 -3.86 0.93 10.31
C VAL A 8 -5.17 0.74 9.54
N LEU A 9 -6.02 1.78 9.45
CA LEU A 9 -7.27 1.70 8.69
C LEU A 9 -7.03 1.38 7.21
N SER A 10 -6.00 1.97 6.60
CA SER A 10 -5.68 1.74 5.19
C SER A 10 -5.20 0.32 4.95
N GLU A 11 -4.37 -0.22 5.84
CA GLU A 11 -3.95 -1.62 5.80
C GLU A 11 -5.13 -2.58 5.96
N THR A 12 -6.05 -2.31 6.90
CA THR A 12 -7.28 -3.11 7.06
C THR A 12 -8.17 -3.09 5.81
N ILE A 13 -8.33 -1.93 5.17
CA ILE A 13 -9.07 -1.82 3.91
C ILE A 13 -8.39 -2.63 2.81
N ALA A 14 -7.05 -2.54 2.68
CA ALA A 14 -6.29 -3.29 1.69
C ALA A 14 -6.37 -4.81 1.92
N GLN A 15 -6.22 -5.28 3.17
CA GLN A 15 -6.41 -6.69 3.53
C GLN A 15 -7.81 -7.16 3.16
N SER A 16 -8.84 -6.37 3.49
CA SER A 16 -10.24 -6.70 3.16
C SER A 16 -10.51 -6.75 1.66
N TYR A 17 -9.82 -5.92 0.88
CA TYR A 17 -9.92 -5.94 -0.58
C TYR A 17 -9.34 -7.22 -1.18
N PHE A 18 -8.15 -7.64 -0.75
CA PHE A 18 -7.55 -8.88 -1.23
C PHE A 18 -8.29 -10.12 -0.73
N ALA A 19 -8.78 -10.11 0.51
CA ALA A 19 -9.51 -11.23 1.10
C ALA A 19 -10.90 -11.47 0.46
N LYS A 20 -11.40 -10.56 -0.39
CA LYS A 20 -12.61 -10.79 -1.18
C LYS A 20 -12.41 -11.80 -2.31
N ASP A 21 -11.17 -11.98 -2.76
CA ASP A 21 -10.85 -13.00 -3.75
C ASP A 21 -10.66 -14.34 -3.01
N PRO A 22 -11.54 -15.34 -3.26
CA PRO A 22 -11.46 -16.63 -2.58
C PRO A 22 -10.20 -17.42 -2.93
N ASP A 23 -9.50 -17.07 -4.02
CA ASP A 23 -8.27 -17.73 -4.43
C ASP A 23 -7.01 -17.09 -3.83
N LEU A 24 -7.14 -15.96 -3.12
CA LEU A 24 -6.00 -15.27 -2.49
C LEU A 24 -5.91 -15.57 -1.00
N LEU A 25 -4.78 -16.15 -0.59
CA LEU A 25 -4.34 -16.12 0.81
C LEU A 25 -3.66 -14.78 1.08
N VAL A 26 -4.01 -14.13 2.18
CA VAL A 26 -3.50 -12.81 2.58
C VAL A 26 -2.70 -12.95 3.86
N PHE A 27 -1.42 -12.54 3.82
CA PHE A 27 -0.50 -12.59 4.95
C PHE A 27 -0.04 -11.18 5.31
N THR A 28 0.25 -10.98 6.60
CA THR A 28 0.83 -9.74 7.12
C THR A 28 2.14 -10.06 7.85
N PRO A 29 3.11 -9.14 7.88
CA PRO A 29 4.33 -9.34 8.64
C PRO A 29 4.03 -9.41 10.13
N LEU A 30 4.79 -10.24 10.85
CA LEU A 30 4.70 -10.32 12.29
C LEU A 30 4.89 -8.93 12.92
N CYS A 31 3.90 -8.49 13.69
CA CYS A 31 3.89 -7.19 14.38
C CYS A 31 4.09 -5.95 13.47
N GLY A 32 3.79 -6.03 12.17
CA GLY A 32 3.95 -4.89 11.26
C GLY A 32 5.41 -4.55 10.94
N VAL A 33 6.36 -5.45 11.22
CA VAL A 33 7.80 -5.21 11.03
C VAL A 33 8.25 -5.79 9.70
N GLY A 34 8.61 -4.93 8.75
CA GLY A 34 9.18 -5.37 7.48
C GLY A 34 9.14 -4.31 6.38
N PRO A 35 9.70 -4.61 5.20
CA PRO A 35 9.59 -3.76 4.01
C PRO A 35 8.26 -3.95 3.26
N VAL A 36 7.40 -4.85 3.72
CA VAL A 36 6.15 -5.29 3.09
C VAL A 36 5.06 -5.29 4.14
N ASP A 37 3.89 -4.75 3.81
CA ASP A 37 2.72 -4.71 4.69
C ASP A 37 1.79 -5.91 4.45
N ILE A 38 1.68 -6.35 3.19
CA ILE A 38 0.82 -7.47 2.80
C ILE A 38 1.55 -8.35 1.78
N VAL A 39 1.47 -9.66 1.96
CA VAL A 39 1.81 -10.65 0.92
C VAL A 39 0.52 -11.35 0.52
N THR A 40 0.25 -11.47 -0.78
CA THR A 40 -0.81 -12.36 -1.26
C THR A 40 -0.22 -13.55 -1.96
N TYR A 41 -0.90 -14.69 -1.84
CA TYR A 41 -0.58 -15.91 -2.58
C TYR A 41 -1.83 -16.44 -3.25
N ASN A 42 -1.81 -16.58 -4.58
CA ASN A 42 -2.92 -17.15 -5.31
C ASN A 42 -2.82 -18.68 -5.36
N ILE A 43 -3.82 -19.37 -4.83
CA ILE A 43 -3.80 -20.84 -4.74
C ILE A 43 -3.93 -21.53 -6.09
N LYS A 44 -4.49 -20.87 -7.11
CA LYS A 44 -4.65 -21.41 -8.47
C LYS A 44 -3.39 -21.17 -9.31
N THR A 45 -2.93 -19.92 -9.40
CA THR A 45 -1.77 -19.54 -10.23
C THR A 45 -0.44 -19.84 -9.56
N LYS A 46 -0.43 -20.05 -8.24
CA LYS A 46 0.77 -20.25 -7.40
C LYS A 46 1.68 -19.01 -7.31
N GLU A 47 1.18 -17.84 -7.71
CA GLU A 47 1.93 -16.60 -7.70
C GLU A 47 1.85 -15.91 -6.34
N TYR A 48 2.98 -15.35 -5.90
CA TYR A 48 3.06 -14.46 -4.74
C TYR A 48 3.22 -13.00 -5.18
N ASN A 49 2.61 -12.08 -4.45
CA ASN A 49 2.79 -10.65 -4.65
C ASN A 49 3.04 -9.94 -3.33
N ASN A 50 4.00 -9.02 -3.32
CA ASN A 50 4.34 -8.21 -2.15
C ASN A 50 3.77 -6.80 -2.30
N TYR A 51 3.19 -6.27 -1.24
CA TYR A 51 2.54 -4.96 -1.24
C TYR A 51 2.96 -4.09 -0.05
N ASP A 52 3.18 -2.81 -0.34
CA ASP A 52 3.35 -1.73 0.64
C ASP A 52 2.13 -0.82 0.57
N VAL A 53 1.39 -0.69 1.68
CA VAL A 53 0.13 0.06 1.74
C VAL A 53 0.43 1.51 2.11
N LYS A 54 -0.18 2.43 1.37
CA LYS A 54 -0.02 3.87 1.59
C LYS A 54 -1.36 4.56 1.48
N THR A 55 -1.72 5.32 2.50
CA THR A 55 -2.87 6.21 2.36
C THR A 55 -2.53 7.35 1.40
N GLU A 56 -3.43 7.60 0.45
CA GLU A 56 -3.27 8.68 -0.51
C GLU A 56 -3.11 10.02 0.23
N SER A 57 -2.14 10.78 -0.24
CA SER A 57 -1.72 12.05 0.35
C SER A 57 -1.33 13.01 -0.77
N PHE A 58 -1.74 14.26 -0.62
CA PHE A 58 -1.54 15.32 -1.59
C PHE A 58 -0.70 16.44 -1.00
N ARG A 59 0.06 17.13 -1.84
CA ARG A 59 0.86 18.29 -1.44
C ARG A 59 -0.07 19.42 -0.99
N LEU A 60 0.25 20.04 0.14
CA LEU A 60 -0.51 21.18 0.68
C LEU A 60 -0.11 22.52 0.03
N SER A 61 1.07 22.57 -0.58
CA SER A 61 1.63 23.76 -1.20
C SER A 61 2.50 23.37 -2.40
N ASN A 62 2.82 24.35 -3.24
CA ASN A 62 3.85 24.19 -4.26
C ASN A 62 5.19 23.90 -3.58
N THR A 63 6.02 23.09 -4.24
CA THR A 63 7.37 22.77 -3.79
C THR A 63 8.39 23.51 -4.66
N LYS A 64 9.59 23.74 -4.12
CA LYS A 64 10.71 24.34 -4.85
C LYS A 64 11.12 23.54 -6.11
N TYR A 65 10.79 22.25 -6.15
CA TYR A 65 11.22 21.31 -7.20
C TYR A 65 10.14 21.03 -8.25
N GLY A 66 9.17 21.93 -8.41
CA GLY A 66 8.20 21.90 -9.51
C GLY A 66 6.93 21.09 -9.26
N ASN A 67 6.79 20.39 -8.12
CA ASN A 67 5.49 19.81 -7.75
C ASN A 67 4.53 20.90 -7.28
N LYS A 68 3.30 20.88 -7.78
CA LYS A 68 2.24 21.85 -7.50
C LYS A 68 1.40 21.44 -6.30
N ASN A 69 0.69 22.40 -5.73
CA ASN A 69 -0.36 22.19 -4.75
C ASN A 69 -1.37 21.17 -5.30
N LYS A 70 -1.82 20.26 -4.44
CA LYS A 70 -2.71 19.13 -4.75
C LYS A 70 -2.11 18.05 -5.66
N ASP A 71 -0.82 18.12 -6.01
CA ASP A 71 -0.14 16.98 -6.61
C ASP A 71 -0.10 15.81 -5.63
N ARG A 72 -0.35 14.60 -6.13
CA ARG A 72 -0.22 13.38 -5.32
C ARG A 72 1.24 13.16 -4.93
N ILE A 73 1.46 12.82 -3.67
CA ILE A 73 2.80 12.50 -3.19
C ILE A 73 3.15 11.08 -3.62
N ASN A 74 3.91 10.95 -4.71
CA ASN A 74 4.42 9.67 -5.16
C ASN A 74 5.44 9.12 -4.15
N ARG A 75 5.32 7.82 -3.87
CA ARG A 75 6.27 7.06 -3.04
C ARG A 75 7.17 6.23 -3.95
N ALA A 76 8.47 6.29 -3.70
CA ALA A 76 9.44 5.45 -4.37
C ALA A 76 9.85 4.33 -3.42
N PRO A 77 9.87 3.07 -3.88
CA PRO A 77 10.30 1.94 -3.05
C PRO A 77 11.77 2.08 -2.67
N ASN A 78 12.10 1.70 -1.43
CA ASN A 78 13.49 1.63 -0.98
C ASN A 78 14.25 0.46 -1.64
N LYS A 79 15.57 0.35 -1.42
CA LYS A 79 16.40 -0.70 -2.04
C LYS A 79 15.89 -2.12 -1.76
N ARG A 80 15.47 -2.41 -0.53
CA ARG A 80 14.93 -3.73 -0.14
C ARG A 80 13.58 -4.00 -0.80
N GLN A 81 12.70 -2.99 -0.85
CA GLN A 81 11.41 -3.07 -1.53
C GLN A 81 11.56 -3.32 -3.04
N LYS A 82 12.54 -2.68 -3.69
CA LYS A 82 12.85 -2.96 -5.10
C LYS A 82 13.33 -4.38 -5.32
N HIS A 83 14.18 -4.90 -4.43
CA HIS A 83 14.68 -6.27 -4.53
C HIS A 83 13.57 -7.31 -4.34
N LEU A 84 12.58 -7.01 -3.49
CA LEU A 84 11.43 -7.87 -3.22
C LEU A 84 10.24 -7.65 -4.17
N ASP A 85 10.41 -6.85 -5.24
CA ASP A 85 9.35 -6.48 -6.20
C ASP A 85 8.06 -6.01 -5.51
N VAL A 86 8.20 -5.11 -4.54
CA VAL A 86 7.08 -4.62 -3.74
C VAL A 86 6.27 -3.60 -4.53
N LYS A 87 5.00 -3.93 -4.77
CA LYS A 87 4.00 -3.05 -5.38
C LYS A 87 3.41 -2.11 -4.35
N ILE A 88 3.00 -0.92 -4.76
CA ILE A 88 2.42 0.07 -3.84
C ILE A 88 0.91 0.07 -3.98
N VAL A 89 0.22 -0.15 -2.87
CA VAL A 89 -1.23 -0.09 -2.76
C VAL A 89 -1.62 1.26 -2.18
N TYR A 90 -2.24 2.11 -2.99
CA TYR A 90 -2.78 3.39 -2.54
C TYR A 90 -4.23 3.22 -2.09
N VAL A 91 -4.53 3.64 -0.86
CA VAL A 91 -5.89 3.70 -0.33
C VAL A 91 -6.35 5.15 -0.26
N ASN A 92 -7.40 5.47 -1.00
CA ASN A 92 -7.97 6.81 -1.07
C ASN A 92 -8.86 7.08 0.15
N LYS A 93 -9.26 8.34 0.33
CA LYS A 93 -10.12 8.76 1.46
C LYS A 93 -11.49 8.09 1.47
N ASP A 94 -11.99 7.68 0.30
CA ASP A 94 -13.24 6.96 0.10
C ASP A 94 -13.08 5.43 0.21
N GLY A 95 -11.87 4.94 0.51
CA GLY A 95 -11.56 3.52 0.62
C GLY A 95 -11.28 2.83 -0.71
N ARG A 96 -11.27 3.56 -1.84
CA ARG A 96 -10.88 3.00 -3.14
C ARG A 96 -9.39 2.65 -3.16
N ILE A 97 -9.07 1.57 -3.85
CA ILE A 97 -7.71 1.05 -3.97
C ILE A 97 -7.16 1.26 -5.38
N THR A 98 -5.89 1.64 -5.46
CA THR A 98 -5.11 1.64 -6.71
C THR A 98 -3.78 0.94 -6.47
N ILE A 99 -3.44 -0.04 -7.30
CA ILE A 99 -2.19 -0.79 -7.22
C ILE A 99 -1.24 -0.25 -8.30
N LYS A 100 0.02 0.00 -7.95
CA LYS A 100 1.08 0.45 -8.87
C LYS A 100 2.37 -0.33 -8.68
#